data_AF-A0A7W7KLV2-F1
#
_entry.id   AF-A0A7W7KLV2-F1
#
_cell.length_a   1.000
_cell.length_b   1.000
_cell.length_c   1.000
_cell.angle_alpha   90.00
_cell.angle_beta   90.00
_cell.angle_gamma   90.00
#
_symmetry.space_group_name_H-M   'P 1'
#
loop_
_entity.id
_entity.type
_entity.pdbx_description
1 polymer ?
#
loop_
_entity_poly.entity_id
_entity_poly.type
_entity_poly.pdbx_seq_one_letter_code
_entity_poly.pdbx_strand_id
1 'polypeptide(L)'
;MPEFTPAQQQLLREHRLACFAGRIIHDAQPPISDAQLAEVEQRLGSKLPAELVALWRCAFGGRLDYELCVDYDGHLHPYSFNELFYPDSDGYHDLWGWLEHEQECAAEVAEENGQEWDGRAGFLPIGGFEYLERIYVCVEPEEFGAIYAWSRALPPAWPLRLHEDALTKVADDLYGLFALLGFDDDPFAEGADAGQELLEALDELAASGVEGEVLAQQLRDSLRPLVRDWRAALEQGRIVEEPELQRLALTHAVRSGDIELLERLRDQGCDLERLLTGGGNAPVHARVMQREALLHWFAEQGIAERQLDQ
;
A
#
# COMPACT_ATOMS: atom_id res chain seq x y z
N MET A 1 10.60 4.19 -15.28
CA MET A 1 10.08 3.07 -16.10
C MET A 1 10.66 3.16 -17.49
N PRO A 2 10.89 2.03 -18.18
CA PRO A 2 11.28 2.04 -19.58
C PRO A 2 10.19 2.67 -20.46
N GLU A 3 10.58 3.36 -21.52
CA GLU A 3 9.65 3.80 -22.55
C GLU A 3 9.27 2.61 -23.44
N PHE A 4 7.97 2.35 -23.58
CA PHE A 4 7.46 1.25 -24.39
C PHE A 4 7.11 1.71 -25.80
N THR A 5 7.48 0.89 -26.80
CA THR A 5 7.02 1.07 -28.18
C THR A 5 5.50 0.83 -28.29
N PRO A 6 4.82 1.31 -29.34
CA PRO A 6 3.40 1.06 -29.55
C PRO A 6 3.02 -0.43 -29.57
N ALA A 7 3.90 -1.28 -30.11
CA ALA A 7 3.70 -2.73 -30.14
C ALA A 7 3.77 -3.33 -28.72
N GLN A 8 4.76 -2.94 -27.92
CA GLN A 8 4.85 -3.36 -26.51
C GLN A 8 3.65 -2.85 -25.71
N GLN A 9 3.20 -1.61 -25.91
CA GLN A 9 2.00 -1.08 -25.25
C GLN A 9 0.73 -1.85 -25.62
N GLN A 10 0.65 -2.35 -26.87
CA GLN A 10 -0.46 -3.19 -27.30
C GLN A 10 -0.39 -4.57 -26.64
N LEU A 11 0.80 -5.17 -26.58
CA LEU A 11 1.01 -6.46 -25.92
C LEU A 11 0.71 -6.39 -24.41
N LEU A 12 1.13 -5.33 -23.71
CA LEU A 12 0.78 -5.11 -22.30
C LEU A 12 -0.74 -5.04 -22.12
N ARG A 13 -1.45 -4.33 -23.00
CA ARG A 13 -2.92 -4.24 -22.95
C ARG A 13 -3.60 -5.58 -23.20
N GLU A 14 -3.08 -6.39 -24.12
CA GLU A 14 -3.57 -7.75 -24.38
C GLU A 14 -3.41 -8.67 -23.16
N HIS A 15 -2.39 -8.43 -22.35
CA HIS A 15 -2.13 -9.12 -21.07
C HIS A 15 -2.69 -8.39 -19.84
N ARG A 16 -3.53 -7.35 -20.02
CA ARG A 16 -4.13 -6.57 -18.92
C ARG A 16 -3.07 -6.03 -17.94
N LEU A 17 -1.97 -5.53 -18.49
CA LEU A 17 -0.90 -4.86 -17.74
C LEU A 17 -0.85 -3.39 -18.13
N ALA A 18 -0.69 -2.53 -17.11
CA ALA A 18 -0.47 -1.11 -17.29
C ALA A 18 0.68 -0.64 -16.38
N CYS A 19 1.31 0.49 -16.72
CA CYS A 19 2.40 1.06 -15.93
C CYS A 19 2.08 2.51 -15.60
N PHE A 20 1.92 2.80 -14.31
CA PHE A 20 1.64 4.14 -13.80
C PHE A 20 2.64 4.49 -12.70
N ALA A 21 3.22 5.70 -12.76
CA ALA A 21 4.08 6.24 -11.70
C ALA A 21 5.23 5.33 -11.22
N GLY A 22 5.74 4.42 -12.07
CA GLY A 22 6.78 3.48 -11.67
C GLY A 22 6.31 2.17 -11.07
N ARG A 23 5.00 1.88 -11.08
CA ARG A 23 4.41 0.63 -10.64
C ARG A 23 3.63 -0.02 -11.78
N ILE A 24 3.49 -1.33 -11.67
CA ILE A 24 2.74 -2.15 -12.61
C ILE A 24 1.36 -2.41 -12.00
N ILE A 25 0.33 -2.14 -12.78
CA ILE A 25 -1.05 -2.51 -12.46
C ILE A 25 -1.33 -3.77 -13.28
N HIS A 26 -1.62 -4.88 -12.59
CA HIS A 26 -2.07 -6.11 -13.25
C HIS A 26 -3.59 -6.19 -13.21
N ASP A 27 -4.15 -7.08 -14.03
CA ASP A 27 -5.58 -7.13 -14.27
C ASP A 27 -6.18 -5.75 -14.65
N ALA A 28 -5.36 -4.93 -15.31
CA ALA A 28 -5.66 -3.56 -15.65
C ALA A 28 -6.89 -3.48 -16.54
N GLN A 29 -7.82 -2.60 -16.15
CA GLN A 29 -9.02 -2.35 -16.94
C GLN A 29 -8.73 -1.35 -18.06
N PRO A 30 -9.54 -1.36 -19.15
CA PRO A 30 -9.40 -0.39 -20.21
C PRO A 30 -9.40 1.06 -19.70
N PRO A 31 -8.62 1.97 -20.32
CA PRO A 31 -8.64 3.39 -19.99
C PRO A 31 -10.04 3.99 -19.95
N ILE A 32 -10.27 4.89 -19.00
CA ILE A 32 -11.54 5.62 -18.89
C ILE A 32 -11.82 6.43 -20.16
N SER A 33 -13.07 6.42 -20.62
CA SER A 33 -13.55 7.27 -21.71
C SER A 33 -13.94 8.67 -21.21
N ASP A 34 -14.04 9.64 -22.12
CA ASP A 34 -14.51 11.00 -21.79
C ASP A 34 -15.93 11.00 -21.21
N ALA A 35 -16.79 10.09 -21.70
CA ALA A 35 -18.17 9.95 -21.23
C ALA A 35 -18.22 9.42 -19.80
N GLN A 36 -17.43 8.38 -19.49
CA GLN A 36 -17.33 7.85 -18.12
C GLN A 36 -16.72 8.88 -17.18
N LEU A 37 -15.70 9.64 -17.62
CA LEU A 37 -15.11 10.69 -16.82
C LEU A 37 -16.13 11.78 -16.46
N ALA A 38 -16.93 12.22 -17.44
CA ALA A 38 -18.00 13.18 -17.22
C ALA A 38 -19.09 12.63 -16.28
N GLU A 39 -19.39 11.33 -16.35
CA GLU A 39 -20.32 10.68 -15.43
C GLU A 39 -19.80 10.70 -13.98
N VAL A 40 -18.51 10.36 -13.76
CA VAL A 40 -17.91 10.45 -12.42
C VAL A 40 -17.99 11.87 -11.88
N GLU A 41 -17.55 12.87 -12.66
CA GLU A 41 -17.60 14.29 -12.23
C GLU A 41 -19.03 14.74 -11.92
N GLN A 42 -20.01 14.28 -12.71
CA GLN A 42 -21.42 14.59 -12.48
C GLN A 42 -21.92 13.99 -11.16
N ARG A 43 -21.63 12.72 -10.88
CA ARG A 43 -22.05 12.04 -9.64
C ARG A 43 -21.35 12.63 -8.43
N LEU A 44 -20.06 12.93 -8.54
CA LEU A 44 -19.26 13.53 -7.47
C LEU A 44 -19.65 14.98 -7.18
N GLY A 45 -20.14 15.70 -8.19
CA GLY A 45 -20.46 17.12 -8.10
C GLY A 45 -19.23 18.03 -8.08
N SER A 46 -18.07 17.53 -8.52
CA SER A 46 -16.81 18.26 -8.58
C SER A 46 -15.94 17.80 -9.76
N LYS A 47 -14.89 18.56 -10.05
CA LYS A 47 -13.87 18.17 -11.02
C LYS A 47 -12.90 17.18 -10.39
N LEU A 48 -12.30 16.33 -11.23
CA LEU A 48 -11.31 15.38 -10.78
C LEU A 48 -9.88 15.96 -10.87
N PRO A 49 -9.00 15.62 -9.92
CA PRO A 49 -7.57 15.94 -10.00
C PRO A 49 -6.92 15.36 -11.25
N ALA A 50 -5.96 16.08 -11.83
CA ALA A 50 -5.35 15.70 -13.11
C ALA A 50 -4.60 14.37 -13.02
N GLU A 51 -4.00 14.10 -11.88
CA GLU A 51 -3.24 12.89 -11.57
C GLU A 51 -4.17 11.66 -11.51
N LEU A 52 -5.39 11.82 -11.00
CA LEU A 52 -6.42 10.77 -11.00
C LEU A 52 -6.92 10.49 -12.41
N VAL A 53 -7.16 11.55 -13.18
CA VAL A 53 -7.48 11.41 -14.61
C VAL A 53 -6.34 10.67 -15.31
N ALA A 54 -5.07 10.99 -15.04
CA ALA A 54 -3.93 10.32 -15.64
C ALA A 54 -3.85 8.83 -15.28
N LEU A 55 -4.10 8.47 -14.01
CA LEU A 55 -4.21 7.08 -13.57
C LEU A 55 -5.31 6.35 -14.36
N TRP A 56 -6.52 6.89 -14.39
CA TRP A 56 -7.65 6.25 -15.07
C TRP A 56 -7.51 6.20 -16.59
N ARG A 57 -6.77 7.12 -17.20
CA ARG A 57 -6.39 7.03 -18.63
C ARG A 57 -5.28 6.01 -18.89
N CYS A 58 -4.55 5.61 -17.86
CA CYS A 58 -3.61 4.50 -17.92
C CYS A 58 -4.33 3.17 -17.70
N ALA A 59 -5.10 3.06 -16.62
CA ALA A 59 -5.94 1.93 -16.26
C ALA A 59 -7.10 2.41 -15.37
N PHE A 60 -8.34 2.21 -15.80
CA PHE A 60 -9.51 2.58 -15.00
C PHE A 60 -9.94 1.41 -14.11
N GLY A 61 -9.06 1.06 -13.16
CA GLY A 61 -9.17 -0.12 -12.33
C GLY A 61 -8.07 -1.14 -12.59
N GLY A 62 -8.06 -2.18 -11.76
CA GLY A 62 -7.05 -3.23 -11.77
C GLY A 62 -6.55 -3.49 -10.36
N ARG A 63 -5.43 -4.20 -10.27
CA ARG A 63 -4.90 -4.71 -9.01
C ARG A 63 -3.44 -4.32 -8.84
N LEU A 64 -3.06 -4.23 -7.57
CA LEU A 64 -1.73 -3.88 -7.09
C LEU A 64 -1.27 -4.98 -6.14
N ASP A 65 0.00 -5.35 -6.24
CA ASP A 65 0.58 -6.37 -5.38
C ASP A 65 1.92 -5.86 -4.86
N TYR A 66 1.81 -4.88 -3.96
CA TYR A 66 2.91 -4.14 -3.34
C TYR A 66 2.57 -3.87 -1.87
N GLU A 67 3.58 -3.75 -1.02
CA GLU A 67 3.39 -3.31 0.35
C GLU A 67 3.27 -1.78 0.47
N LEU A 68 2.25 -1.36 1.20
CA LEU A 68 2.05 -0.01 1.71
C LEU A 68 2.04 -0.04 3.24
N CYS A 69 2.66 0.96 3.87
CA CYS A 69 2.59 1.17 5.31
C CYS A 69 2.10 2.58 5.56
N VAL A 70 1.07 2.72 6.38
CA VAL A 70 0.43 4.01 6.70
C VAL A 70 0.73 4.37 8.15
N ASP A 71 1.13 5.62 8.39
CA ASP A 71 1.42 6.13 9.72
C ASP A 71 0.21 6.87 10.32
N TYR A 72 -0.41 6.27 11.33
CA TYR A 72 -1.47 6.89 12.12
C TYR A 72 -0.89 7.39 13.45
N ASP A 73 -0.23 8.55 13.41
CA ASP A 73 0.38 9.22 14.57
C ASP A 73 1.38 8.35 15.38
N GLY A 74 2.27 7.69 14.66
CA GLY A 74 3.29 6.78 15.18
C GLY A 74 2.87 5.31 15.13
N HIS A 75 1.59 5.01 14.91
CA HIS A 75 1.12 3.66 14.66
C HIS A 75 1.31 3.30 13.18
N LEU A 76 2.43 2.64 12.88
CA LEU A 76 2.71 2.13 11.54
C LEU A 76 1.85 0.92 11.22
N HIS A 77 0.84 1.10 10.37
CA HIS A 77 -0.13 0.08 9.99
C HIS A 77 0.19 -0.51 8.61
N PRO A 78 0.46 -1.83 8.50
CA PRO A 78 0.54 -2.49 7.20
C PRO A 78 -0.83 -2.39 6.52
N TYR A 79 -0.84 -1.83 5.32
CA TYR A 79 -2.06 -1.43 4.64
C TYR A 79 -2.26 -2.24 3.36
N SER A 80 -3.45 -2.78 3.17
CA SER A 80 -3.83 -3.60 2.02
C SER A 80 -4.44 -2.70 0.95
N PHE A 81 -3.63 -2.33 -0.04
CA PHE A 81 -4.06 -1.53 -1.18
C PHE A 81 -3.92 -2.35 -2.45
N ASN A 82 -4.83 -3.32 -2.61
CA ASN A 82 -4.68 -4.38 -3.62
C ASN A 82 -5.62 -4.20 -4.81
N GLU A 83 -6.64 -3.36 -4.69
CA GLU A 83 -7.60 -3.05 -5.75
C GLU A 83 -7.65 -1.55 -6.02
N LEU A 84 -7.70 -1.18 -7.30
CA LEU A 84 -8.15 0.12 -7.77
C LEU A 84 -9.62 0.00 -8.17
N PHE A 85 -10.50 0.76 -7.52
CA PHE A 85 -11.94 0.64 -7.74
C PHE A 85 -12.34 1.10 -9.14
N TYR A 86 -13.23 0.33 -9.75
CA TYR A 86 -13.84 0.63 -11.05
C TYR A 86 -15.30 0.15 -11.07
N PRO A 87 -16.13 0.65 -11.98
CA PRO A 87 -17.51 0.19 -12.13
C PRO A 87 -17.60 -1.31 -12.41
N ASP A 88 -18.56 -1.99 -11.79
CA ASP A 88 -18.77 -3.43 -11.93
C ASP A 88 -17.58 -4.31 -11.49
N SER A 89 -16.68 -3.80 -10.62
CA SER A 89 -15.68 -4.66 -9.98
C SER A 89 -16.36 -5.69 -9.09
N ASP A 90 -15.73 -6.86 -8.95
CA ASP A 90 -16.24 -7.99 -8.17
C ASP A 90 -15.84 -7.92 -6.68
N GLY A 91 -15.26 -6.79 -6.26
CA GLY A 91 -14.94 -6.47 -4.88
C GLY A 91 -16.19 -6.28 -4.01
N TYR A 92 -15.96 -5.82 -2.78
CA TYR A 92 -17.06 -5.64 -1.80
C TYR A 92 -18.09 -4.61 -2.29
N HIS A 93 -17.61 -3.46 -2.72
CA HIS A 93 -18.34 -2.50 -3.54
C HIS A 93 -17.46 -2.11 -4.72
N ASP A 94 -18.11 -1.89 -5.86
CA ASP A 94 -17.47 -1.25 -7.01
C ASP A 94 -17.34 0.27 -6.77
N LEU A 95 -16.80 1.00 -7.75
CA LEU A 95 -16.66 2.46 -7.64
C LEU A 95 -18.00 3.16 -7.33
N TRP A 96 -19.11 2.66 -7.88
CA TRP A 96 -20.42 3.29 -7.69
C TRP A 96 -21.01 3.02 -6.33
N GLY A 97 -20.93 1.79 -5.85
CA GLY A 97 -21.36 1.43 -4.50
C GLY A 97 -20.60 2.20 -3.45
N TRP A 98 -19.28 2.38 -3.63
CA TRP A 98 -18.50 3.22 -2.71
C TRP A 98 -18.87 4.70 -2.80
N LEU A 99 -19.05 5.25 -4.00
CA LEU A 99 -19.47 6.66 -4.12
C LEU A 99 -20.86 6.90 -3.52
N GLU A 100 -21.81 5.99 -3.72
CA GLU A 100 -23.14 6.03 -3.10
C GLU A 100 -23.04 5.98 -1.57
N HIS A 101 -22.21 5.07 -1.04
CA HIS A 101 -21.95 4.99 0.40
C HIS A 101 -21.41 6.32 0.98
N GLU A 102 -20.41 6.94 0.33
CA GLU A 102 -19.87 8.22 0.82
C GLU A 102 -20.89 9.37 0.73
N GLN A 103 -21.77 9.34 -0.27
CA GLN A 103 -22.87 10.29 -0.42
C GLN A 103 -23.92 10.12 0.69
N GLU A 104 -24.27 8.87 1.04
CA GLU A 104 -25.15 8.57 2.18
C GLU A 104 -24.54 9.07 3.48
N CYS A 105 -23.26 8.78 3.74
CA CYS A 105 -22.57 9.28 4.94
C CYS A 105 -22.52 10.81 4.99
N ALA A 106 -22.27 11.49 3.87
CA ALA A 106 -22.27 12.95 3.82
C ALA A 106 -23.66 13.54 4.10
N ALA A 107 -24.71 12.90 3.59
CA ALA A 107 -26.09 13.31 3.85
C ALA A 107 -26.49 13.11 5.32
N GLU A 108 -26.13 11.97 5.93
CA GLU A 108 -26.37 11.70 7.35
C GLU A 108 -25.67 12.74 8.25
N VAL A 109 -24.40 13.05 7.97
CA VAL A 109 -23.66 14.08 8.72
C VAL A 109 -24.29 15.46 8.57
N ALA A 110 -24.78 15.82 7.38
CA ALA A 110 -25.49 17.08 7.19
C ALA A 110 -26.80 17.12 8.01
N GLU A 111 -27.58 16.04 8.00
CA GLU A 111 -28.81 15.90 8.79
C GLU A 111 -28.53 16.02 10.29
N GLU A 112 -27.53 15.31 10.82
CA GLU A 112 -27.12 15.38 12.23
C GLU A 112 -26.67 16.79 12.65
N ASN A 113 -26.06 17.53 11.73
CA ASN A 113 -25.66 18.92 11.93
C ASN A 113 -26.78 19.93 11.68
N GLY A 114 -27.98 19.49 11.28
CA GLY A 114 -29.12 20.35 10.96
C GLY A 114 -28.90 21.22 9.72
N GLN A 115 -28.11 20.73 8.77
CA GLN A 115 -27.76 21.39 7.51
C GLN A 115 -28.39 20.64 6.33
N GLU A 116 -28.65 21.36 5.23
CA GLU A 116 -29.01 20.71 3.96
C GLU A 116 -27.73 20.26 3.27
N TRP A 117 -27.65 18.98 2.89
CA TRP A 117 -26.50 18.48 2.14
C TRP A 117 -26.44 19.13 0.74
N ASP A 118 -25.24 19.54 0.33
CA ASP A 118 -25.01 20.26 -0.92
C ASP A 118 -24.94 19.33 -2.17
N GLY A 119 -25.11 18.01 -1.95
CA GLY A 119 -25.11 16.99 -3.01
C GLY A 119 -23.72 16.60 -3.50
N ARG A 120 -22.65 16.99 -2.78
CA ARG A 120 -21.26 16.70 -3.15
C ARG A 120 -20.60 15.77 -2.13
N ALA A 121 -19.70 14.92 -2.62
CA ALA A 121 -18.78 14.18 -1.76
C ALA A 121 -17.40 14.83 -1.85
N GLY A 122 -16.80 15.15 -0.69
CA GLY A 122 -15.49 15.81 -0.62
C GLY A 122 -14.30 14.86 -0.82
N PHE A 123 -14.55 13.55 -0.75
CA PHE A 123 -13.57 12.51 -0.94
C PHE A 123 -14.11 11.47 -1.91
N LEU A 124 -13.28 11.06 -2.87
CA LEU A 124 -13.59 10.00 -3.81
C LEU A 124 -12.77 8.76 -3.46
N PRO A 125 -13.40 7.62 -3.11
CA PRO A 125 -12.70 6.37 -2.93
C PRO A 125 -12.19 5.86 -4.29
N ILE A 126 -10.91 5.48 -4.33
CA ILE A 126 -10.24 5.04 -5.58
C ILE A 126 -9.64 3.63 -5.49
N GLY A 127 -9.65 3.02 -4.32
CA GLY A 127 -9.17 1.66 -4.11
C GLY A 127 -9.01 1.32 -2.65
N GLY A 128 -8.58 0.10 -2.36
CA GLY A 128 -8.47 -0.41 -0.99
C GLY A 128 -8.57 -1.92 -0.92
N PHE A 129 -9.10 -2.42 0.19
CA PHE A 129 -9.32 -3.83 0.42
C PHE A 129 -10.59 -4.06 1.25
N GLU A 130 -11.54 -4.76 0.63
CA GLU A 130 -12.85 -5.07 1.20
C GLU A 130 -13.49 -3.83 1.87
N TYR A 131 -14.06 -3.99 3.06
CA TYR A 131 -14.65 -2.92 3.86
C TYR A 131 -13.71 -2.37 4.93
N LEU A 132 -12.46 -2.86 4.99
CA LEU A 132 -11.53 -2.55 6.09
C LEU A 132 -10.67 -1.34 5.80
N GLU A 133 -10.27 -1.15 4.55
CA GLU A 133 -9.26 -0.17 4.15
C GLU A 133 -9.66 0.51 2.86
N ARG A 134 -9.57 1.85 2.83
CA ARG A 134 -9.99 2.69 1.69
C ARG A 134 -9.02 3.85 1.45
N ILE A 135 -8.51 3.93 0.23
CA ILE A 135 -7.73 5.06 -0.28
C ILE A 135 -8.68 6.05 -0.94
N TYR A 136 -8.58 7.30 -0.52
CA TYR A 136 -9.37 8.41 -1.02
C TYR A 136 -8.51 9.44 -1.72
N VAL A 137 -9.10 10.08 -2.74
CA VAL A 137 -8.63 11.33 -3.31
C VAL A 137 -9.52 12.45 -2.80
N CYS A 138 -8.93 13.46 -2.16
CA CYS A 138 -9.63 14.67 -1.76
C CYS A 138 -9.98 15.51 -2.98
N VAL A 139 -11.23 15.96 -3.07
CA VAL A 139 -11.74 16.84 -4.14
C VAL A 139 -12.27 18.17 -3.61
N GLU A 140 -11.99 18.46 -2.34
CA GLU A 140 -12.23 19.79 -1.77
C GLU A 140 -11.09 20.77 -2.14
N PRO A 141 -11.39 22.07 -2.31
CA PRO A 141 -10.43 23.05 -2.84
C PRO A 141 -9.12 23.17 -2.06
N GLU A 142 -9.15 23.03 -0.74
CA GLU A 142 -8.00 23.26 0.14
C GLU A 142 -6.91 22.20 -0.02
N GLU A 143 -7.32 20.96 -0.32
CA GLU A 143 -6.45 19.79 -0.42
C GLU A 143 -6.71 18.98 -1.69
N PHE A 144 -7.12 19.66 -2.75
CA PHE A 144 -7.52 19.05 -4.01
C PHE A 144 -6.40 18.17 -4.59
N GLY A 145 -6.66 16.87 -4.72
CA GLY A 145 -5.69 15.86 -5.18
C GLY A 145 -4.95 15.12 -4.07
N ALA A 146 -5.02 15.59 -2.81
CA ALA A 146 -4.37 14.92 -1.69
C ALA A 146 -4.94 13.52 -1.47
N ILE A 147 -4.07 12.62 -1.03
CA ILE A 147 -4.41 11.21 -0.83
C ILE A 147 -4.55 10.93 0.65
N TYR A 148 -5.67 10.31 0.99
CA TYR A 148 -6.02 9.92 2.33
C TYR A 148 -6.18 8.40 2.42
N ALA A 149 -5.74 7.82 3.54
CA ALA A 149 -5.95 6.43 3.85
C ALA A 149 -6.84 6.33 5.08
N TRP A 150 -7.90 5.52 4.97
CA TRP A 150 -8.77 5.19 6.07
C TRP A 150 -8.64 3.71 6.41
N SER A 151 -8.61 3.39 7.70
CA SER A 151 -8.63 2.03 8.21
C SER A 151 -9.70 1.87 9.29
N ARG A 152 -10.46 0.78 9.21
CA ARG A 152 -11.45 0.41 10.20
C ARG A 152 -10.82 -0.09 11.50
N ALA A 153 -11.44 0.22 12.63
CA ALA A 153 -11.18 -0.40 13.92
C ALA A 153 -11.29 -1.93 13.85
N LEU A 154 -10.29 -2.63 14.37
CA LEU A 154 -10.29 -4.08 14.54
C LEU A 154 -10.53 -4.47 16.01
N PRO A 155 -11.03 -5.70 16.28
CA PRO A 155 -11.35 -6.12 17.63
C PRO A 155 -10.16 -6.00 18.61
N PRO A 156 -10.36 -5.56 19.87
CA PRO A 156 -9.28 -5.43 20.87
C PRO A 156 -8.49 -6.72 21.16
N ALA A 157 -9.06 -7.88 20.81
CA ALA A 157 -8.39 -9.17 20.94
C ALA A 157 -7.28 -9.40 19.90
N TRP A 158 -7.16 -8.54 18.89
CA TRP A 158 -6.18 -8.64 17.81
C TRP A 158 -4.98 -7.75 18.14
N PRO A 159 -3.91 -8.28 18.74
CA PRO A 159 -2.81 -7.45 19.20
C PRO A 159 -2.15 -6.71 18.04
N LEU A 160 -1.60 -5.53 18.33
CA LEU A 160 -0.81 -4.73 17.37
C LEU A 160 -1.62 -4.26 16.15
N ARG A 161 -2.93 -4.09 16.31
CA ARG A 161 -3.82 -3.52 15.29
C ARG A 161 -4.42 -2.21 15.77
N LEU A 162 -4.97 -1.43 14.84
CA LEU A 162 -5.80 -0.27 15.17
C LEU A 162 -7.12 -0.74 15.79
N HIS A 163 -7.50 -0.13 16.90
CA HIS A 163 -8.76 -0.42 17.60
C HIS A 163 -9.80 0.70 17.52
N GLU A 164 -9.47 1.75 16.78
CA GLU A 164 -10.36 2.86 16.43
C GLU A 164 -10.29 3.10 14.92
N ASP A 165 -11.37 3.63 14.35
CA ASP A 165 -11.36 4.06 12.96
C ASP A 165 -10.37 5.22 12.81
N ALA A 166 -9.50 5.14 11.83
CA ALA A 166 -8.43 6.11 11.64
C ALA A 166 -8.41 6.62 10.20
N LEU A 167 -8.10 7.91 10.04
CA LEU A 167 -7.93 8.57 8.76
C LEU A 167 -6.66 9.42 8.83
N THR A 168 -5.78 9.31 7.84
CA THR A 168 -4.60 10.18 7.73
C THR A 168 -4.33 10.55 6.28
N LYS A 169 -3.64 11.67 6.07
CA LYS A 169 -3.11 12.05 4.77
C LYS A 169 -1.81 11.29 4.51
N VAL A 170 -1.73 10.56 3.41
CA VAL A 170 -0.55 9.72 3.07
C VAL A 170 0.32 10.32 1.98
N ALA A 171 -0.24 11.15 1.10
CA ALA A 171 0.51 11.84 0.06
C ALA A 171 -0.18 13.14 -0.37
N ASP A 172 0.58 14.05 -0.96
CA ASP A 172 0.05 15.28 -1.55
C ASP A 172 -0.67 15.04 -2.89
N ASP A 173 -0.34 13.94 -3.58
CA ASP A 173 -0.96 13.53 -4.83
C ASP A 173 -0.79 12.01 -5.08
N LEU A 174 -1.38 11.53 -6.18
CA LEU A 174 -1.32 10.12 -6.58
C LEU A 174 0.10 9.65 -6.94
N TYR A 175 0.97 10.51 -7.44
CA TYR A 175 2.36 10.13 -7.72
C TYR A 175 3.12 9.88 -6.42
N GLY A 176 2.86 10.69 -5.38
CA GLY A 176 3.36 10.48 -4.03
C GLY A 176 2.89 9.15 -3.44
N LEU A 177 1.59 8.83 -3.56
CA LEU A 177 1.07 7.52 -3.13
C LEU A 177 1.80 6.36 -3.80
N PHE A 178 1.91 6.39 -5.13
CA PHE A 178 2.56 5.31 -5.88
C PHE A 178 4.05 5.19 -5.57
N ALA A 179 4.73 6.30 -5.22
CA ALA A 179 6.11 6.28 -4.79
C ALA A 179 6.32 5.54 -3.46
N LEU A 180 5.30 5.50 -2.59
CA LEU A 180 5.33 4.76 -1.31
C LEU A 180 5.19 3.24 -1.50
N LEU A 181 4.65 2.77 -2.62
CA LEU A 181 4.51 1.33 -2.90
C LEU A 181 5.88 0.71 -3.14
N GLY A 182 6.15 -0.47 -2.56
CA GLY A 182 7.41 -1.16 -2.74
C GLY A 182 7.31 -2.61 -2.26
N PHE A 183 8.45 -3.27 -2.11
CA PHE A 183 8.52 -4.62 -1.57
C PHE A 183 9.29 -4.66 -0.25
N ASP A 184 8.64 -5.15 0.82
CA ASP A 184 9.29 -5.35 2.13
C ASP A 184 10.20 -6.61 2.15
N ASP A 185 9.85 -7.62 1.35
CA ASP A 185 10.64 -8.83 1.09
C ASP A 185 10.92 -8.95 -0.43
N ASP A 186 12.00 -9.61 -0.85
CA ASP A 186 12.31 -9.78 -2.28
C ASP A 186 11.28 -10.69 -2.95
N PRO A 187 10.43 -10.18 -3.88
CA PRO A 187 9.38 -10.99 -4.53
C PRO A 187 9.99 -12.05 -5.47
N PHE A 188 11.27 -11.91 -5.86
CA PHE A 188 11.96 -12.86 -6.73
C PHE A 188 12.69 -13.97 -5.96
N ALA A 189 12.65 -13.95 -4.62
CA ALA A 189 13.25 -14.99 -3.80
C ALA A 189 12.41 -16.28 -3.85
N GLU A 190 13.06 -17.43 -3.64
CA GLU A 190 12.38 -18.72 -3.60
C GLU A 190 11.40 -18.77 -2.42
N GLY A 191 10.12 -19.04 -2.71
CA GLY A 191 9.06 -19.10 -1.70
C GLY A 191 8.64 -17.74 -1.14
N ALA A 192 8.89 -16.65 -1.85
CA ALA A 192 8.36 -15.34 -1.50
C ALA A 192 6.84 -15.30 -1.63
N ASP A 193 6.17 -14.71 -0.63
CA ASP A 193 4.73 -14.43 -0.66
C ASP A 193 4.41 -13.06 -1.29
N ALA A 194 5.40 -12.16 -1.37
CA ALA A 194 5.23 -10.80 -1.89
C ALA A 194 5.12 -10.78 -3.42
N GLY A 195 4.19 -9.99 -3.97
CA GLY A 195 4.08 -9.76 -5.41
C GLY A 195 3.64 -10.98 -6.22
N GLN A 196 3.03 -12.00 -5.59
CA GLN A 196 2.71 -13.27 -6.24
C GLN A 196 1.77 -13.10 -7.45
N GLU A 197 0.64 -12.40 -7.31
CA GLU A 197 -0.33 -12.19 -8.40
C GLU A 197 0.30 -11.38 -9.53
N LEU A 198 1.11 -10.38 -9.19
CA LEU A 198 1.85 -9.59 -10.18
C LEU A 198 2.86 -10.45 -10.95
N LEU A 199 3.65 -11.29 -10.27
CA LEU A 199 4.63 -12.14 -10.92
C LEU A 199 4.00 -13.21 -11.81
N GLU A 200 2.86 -13.77 -11.40
CA GLU A 200 2.04 -14.68 -12.21
C GLU A 200 1.61 -13.98 -13.52
N ALA A 201 1.12 -12.74 -13.45
CA ALA A 201 0.77 -11.96 -14.65
C ALA A 201 1.99 -11.70 -15.56
N LEU A 202 3.19 -11.51 -15.00
CA LEU A 202 4.42 -11.38 -15.78
C LEU A 202 4.88 -12.70 -16.39
N ASP A 203 4.63 -13.83 -15.74
CA ASP A 203 4.89 -15.16 -16.30
C ASP A 203 3.98 -15.46 -17.50
N GLU A 204 2.70 -15.09 -17.41
CA GLU A 204 1.76 -15.19 -18.53
C GLU A 204 2.21 -14.34 -19.72
N LEU A 205 2.67 -13.10 -19.47
CA LEU A 205 3.26 -12.25 -20.51
C LEU A 205 4.50 -12.91 -21.12
N ALA A 206 5.39 -13.46 -20.30
CA ALA A 206 6.61 -14.12 -20.77
C ALA A 206 6.29 -15.33 -21.68
N ALA A 207 5.19 -16.05 -21.40
CA ALA A 207 4.75 -17.20 -22.16
C ALA A 207 4.16 -16.86 -23.55
N SER A 208 3.92 -15.58 -23.85
CA SER A 208 3.29 -15.13 -25.12
C SER A 208 4.22 -15.11 -26.34
N GLY A 209 5.51 -15.42 -26.16
CA GLY A 209 6.52 -15.50 -27.21
C GLY A 209 7.76 -14.67 -26.91
N VAL A 210 8.68 -14.59 -27.88
CA VAL A 210 10.00 -13.93 -27.67
C VAL A 210 9.86 -12.46 -27.25
N GLU A 211 8.91 -11.73 -27.83
CA GLU A 211 8.67 -10.33 -27.47
C GLU A 211 8.09 -10.19 -26.05
N GLY A 212 7.18 -11.08 -25.67
CA GLY A 212 6.62 -11.17 -24.33
C GLY A 212 7.68 -11.50 -23.28
N GLU A 213 8.55 -12.47 -23.54
CA GLU A 213 9.67 -12.84 -22.68
C GLU A 213 10.60 -11.66 -22.40
N VAL A 214 11.00 -10.94 -23.46
CA VAL A 214 11.86 -9.74 -23.34
C VAL A 214 11.16 -8.65 -22.53
N LEU A 215 9.87 -8.42 -22.78
CA LEU A 215 9.10 -7.37 -22.10
C LEU A 215 8.85 -7.71 -20.63
N ALA A 216 8.50 -8.96 -20.32
CA ALA A 216 8.37 -9.43 -18.94
C ALA A 216 9.69 -9.28 -18.18
N GLN A 217 10.83 -9.61 -18.79
CA GLN A 217 12.13 -9.40 -18.16
C GLN A 217 12.42 -7.92 -17.89
N GLN A 218 12.11 -7.03 -18.85
CA GLN A 218 12.24 -5.58 -18.64
C GLN A 218 11.37 -5.08 -17.48
N LEU A 219 10.15 -5.60 -17.36
CA LEU A 219 9.25 -5.27 -16.24
C LEU A 219 9.80 -5.78 -14.91
N ARG A 220 10.28 -7.02 -14.85
CA ARG A 220 10.92 -7.59 -13.65
C ARG A 220 12.14 -6.77 -13.21
N ASP A 221 13.01 -6.41 -14.15
CA ASP A 221 14.18 -5.58 -13.87
C ASP A 221 13.78 -4.20 -13.33
N SER A 222 12.62 -3.70 -13.76
CA SER A 222 12.07 -2.43 -13.28
C SER A 222 11.46 -2.51 -11.87
N LEU A 223 11.07 -3.71 -11.41
CA LEU A 223 10.58 -3.97 -10.05
C LEU A 223 11.71 -4.18 -9.04
N ARG A 224 12.88 -4.70 -9.46
CA ARG A 224 14.01 -4.97 -8.54
C ARG A 224 14.42 -3.79 -7.66
N PRO A 225 14.49 -2.53 -8.16
CA PRO A 225 14.83 -1.38 -7.33
C PRO A 225 13.77 -1.02 -6.29
N LEU A 226 12.58 -1.61 -6.35
CA LEU A 226 11.49 -1.36 -5.39
C LEU A 226 11.62 -2.23 -4.14
N VAL A 227 12.55 -3.20 -4.12
CA VAL A 227 12.83 -4.04 -2.96
C VAL A 227 13.59 -3.21 -1.91
N ARG A 228 13.02 -3.15 -0.71
CA ARG A 228 13.62 -2.51 0.47
C ARG A 228 14.67 -3.45 1.08
N ASP A 229 15.81 -3.56 0.40
CA ASP A 229 16.88 -4.52 0.72
C ASP A 229 17.69 -4.14 1.98
N TRP A 230 17.12 -4.48 3.13
CA TRP A 230 17.76 -4.31 4.43
C TRP A 230 19.01 -5.19 4.60
N ARG A 231 19.12 -6.31 3.87
CA ARG A 231 20.29 -7.21 3.98
C ARG A 231 21.51 -6.53 3.37
N ALA A 232 21.38 -5.98 2.17
CA ALA A 232 22.45 -5.21 1.54
C ALA A 232 22.84 -3.98 2.38
N ALA A 233 21.86 -3.26 2.94
CA ALA A 233 22.14 -2.13 3.83
C ALA A 233 22.91 -2.53 5.10
N LEU A 234 22.57 -3.69 5.69
CA LEU A 234 23.28 -4.25 6.84
C LEU A 234 24.71 -4.66 6.49
N GLU A 235 24.93 -5.31 5.35
CA GLU A 235 26.26 -5.72 4.90
C GLU A 235 27.17 -4.53 4.57
N GLN A 236 26.59 -3.45 4.05
CA GLN A 236 27.31 -2.23 3.70
C GLN A 236 27.48 -1.28 4.90
N GLY A 237 26.92 -1.61 6.07
CA GLY A 237 26.98 -0.78 7.27
C GLY A 237 26.17 0.53 7.17
N ARG A 238 25.18 0.59 6.27
CA ARG A 238 24.33 1.78 6.05
C ARG A 238 23.01 1.72 6.82
N ILE A 239 22.63 0.55 7.33
CA ILE A 239 21.32 0.31 7.96
C ILE A 239 21.00 1.24 9.15
N VAL A 240 22.01 1.77 9.84
CA VAL A 240 21.81 2.70 10.96
C VAL A 240 21.22 4.04 10.52
N GLU A 241 21.50 4.45 9.27
CA GLU A 241 21.01 5.70 8.67
C GLU A 241 19.67 5.51 7.96
N GLU A 242 19.14 4.28 7.92
CA GLU A 242 17.95 3.89 7.15
C GLU A 242 16.89 3.27 8.08
N PRO A 243 16.06 4.10 8.77
CA PRO A 243 15.14 3.63 9.81
C PRO A 243 14.11 2.58 9.34
N GLU A 244 13.65 2.69 8.08
CA GLU A 244 12.72 1.71 7.51
C GLU A 244 13.37 0.35 7.33
N LEU A 245 14.60 0.30 6.79
CA LEU A 245 15.34 -0.96 6.61
C LEU A 245 15.71 -1.58 7.96
N GLN A 246 16.03 -0.74 8.95
CA GLN A 246 16.24 -1.20 10.32
C GLN A 246 14.97 -1.84 10.90
N ARG A 247 13.80 -1.23 10.70
CA ARG A 247 12.50 -1.80 11.11
C ARG A 247 12.21 -3.12 10.41
N LEU A 248 12.48 -3.24 9.11
CA LEU A 248 12.29 -4.48 8.36
C LEU A 248 13.21 -5.60 8.87
N ALA A 249 14.50 -5.30 9.08
CA ALA A 249 15.46 -6.25 9.64
C ALA A 249 15.06 -6.72 11.04
N LEU A 250 14.61 -5.80 11.91
CA LEU A 250 14.12 -6.14 13.26
C LEU A 250 12.86 -7.00 13.21
N THR A 251 11.91 -6.63 12.35
CA THR A 251 10.67 -7.40 12.15
C THR A 251 10.99 -8.81 11.67
N HIS A 252 11.91 -8.94 10.71
CA HIS A 252 12.39 -10.24 10.23
C HIS A 252 13.03 -11.05 11.35
N ALA A 253 13.98 -10.48 12.10
CA ALA A 253 14.68 -11.15 13.20
C ALA A 253 13.71 -11.68 14.27
N VAL A 254 12.70 -10.89 14.64
CA VAL A 254 11.69 -11.31 15.62
C VAL A 254 10.80 -12.42 15.07
N ARG A 255 10.35 -12.30 13.81
CA ARG A 255 9.50 -13.31 13.16
C ARG A 255 10.23 -14.66 13.03
N SER A 256 11.51 -14.65 12.67
CA SER A 256 12.32 -15.86 12.48
C SER A 256 12.92 -16.40 13.78
N GLY A 257 13.00 -15.60 14.85
CA GLY A 257 13.70 -15.98 16.08
C GLY A 257 15.22 -15.85 15.97
N ASP A 258 15.72 -15.03 15.05
CA ASP A 258 17.13 -14.89 14.71
C ASP A 258 17.86 -13.94 15.67
N ILE A 259 18.40 -14.51 16.75
CA ILE A 259 19.21 -13.78 17.74
C ILE A 259 20.52 -13.27 17.12
N GLU A 260 21.13 -14.02 16.20
CA GLU A 260 22.40 -13.60 15.58
C GLU A 260 22.20 -12.32 14.76
N LEU A 261 21.07 -12.21 14.05
CA LEU A 261 20.71 -10.97 13.37
C LEU A 261 20.46 -9.81 14.34
N LEU A 262 19.79 -10.05 15.48
CA LEU A 262 19.61 -9.02 16.51
C LEU A 262 20.94 -8.53 17.08
N GLU A 263 21.89 -9.44 17.33
CA GLU A 263 23.24 -9.09 17.78
C GLU A 263 24.00 -8.27 16.74
N ARG A 264 23.92 -8.66 15.46
CA ARG A 264 24.51 -7.88 14.35
C ARG A 264 23.93 -6.47 14.24
N LEU A 265 22.60 -6.34 14.37
CA LEU A 265 21.93 -5.04 14.36
C LEU A 265 22.39 -4.18 15.54
N ARG A 266 22.44 -4.76 16.76
CA ARG A 266 22.96 -4.09 17.95
C ARG A 266 24.39 -3.60 17.75
N ASP A 267 25.26 -4.45 17.23
CA ASP A 267 26.69 -4.18 17.07
C ASP A 267 26.96 -3.08 16.03
N GLN A 268 26.04 -2.88 15.08
CA GLN A 268 26.06 -1.74 14.15
C GLN A 268 25.40 -0.46 14.71
N GLY A 269 24.91 -0.49 15.95
CA GLY A 269 24.30 0.66 16.61
C GLY A 269 22.84 0.91 16.21
N CYS A 270 22.14 -0.11 15.72
CA CYS A 270 20.72 0.00 15.42
C CYS A 270 19.88 0.23 16.69
N ASP A 271 18.81 1.03 16.56
CA ASP A 271 17.85 1.26 17.63
C ASP A 271 16.90 0.05 17.74
N LEU A 272 17.20 -0.84 18.69
CA LEU A 272 16.37 -2.02 18.98
C LEU A 272 15.10 -1.69 19.77
N GLU A 273 14.99 -0.50 20.35
CA GLU A 273 13.81 -0.04 21.10
C GLU A 273 12.74 0.59 20.19
N ARG A 274 13.09 0.83 18.92
CA ARG A 274 12.19 1.36 17.90
C ARG A 274 10.89 0.56 17.81
N LEU A 275 9.80 1.30 17.64
CA LEU A 275 8.50 0.72 17.34
C LEU A 275 8.52 0.08 15.95
N LEU A 276 7.97 -1.12 15.86
CA LEU A 276 7.69 -1.81 14.62
C LEU A 276 6.25 -1.48 14.17
N THR A 277 5.73 -2.25 13.22
CA THR A 277 4.34 -2.11 12.79
C THR A 277 3.38 -2.46 13.93
N GLY A 278 2.22 -1.83 13.99
CA GLY A 278 1.26 -2.06 15.06
C GLY A 278 1.56 -1.32 16.38
N GLY A 279 2.57 -0.45 16.39
CA GLY A 279 2.88 0.45 17.50
C GLY A 279 3.58 -0.21 18.70
N GLY A 280 4.03 -1.46 18.59
CA GLY A 280 4.84 -2.16 19.60
C GLY A 280 6.31 -2.28 19.17
N ASN A 281 7.25 -2.29 20.11
CA ASN A 281 8.65 -2.59 19.81
C ASN A 281 8.92 -4.10 19.72
N ALA A 282 10.15 -4.48 19.33
CA ALA A 282 10.53 -5.88 19.09
C ALA A 282 10.21 -6.86 20.24
N PRO A 283 10.44 -6.54 21.53
CA PRO A 283 9.97 -7.36 22.65
C PRO A 283 8.45 -7.62 22.67
N VAL A 284 7.62 -6.62 22.37
CA VAL A 284 6.16 -6.80 22.32
C VAL A 284 5.78 -7.78 21.21
N HIS A 285 6.38 -7.67 20.02
CA HIS A 285 6.17 -8.61 18.93
C HIS A 285 6.62 -10.04 19.30
N ALA A 286 7.78 -10.17 19.96
CA ALA A 286 8.27 -11.46 20.43
C ALA A 286 7.29 -12.10 21.42
N ARG A 287 6.66 -11.32 22.30
CA ARG A 287 5.62 -11.81 23.23
C ARG A 287 4.37 -12.28 22.50
N VAL A 288 3.85 -11.49 21.57
CA VAL A 288 2.67 -11.85 20.76
C VAL A 288 2.91 -13.15 19.99
N MET A 289 4.13 -13.33 19.46
CA MET A 289 4.55 -14.53 18.73
C MET A 289 5.04 -15.67 19.64
N GLN A 290 4.99 -15.51 20.97
CA GLN A 290 5.41 -16.51 21.96
C GLN A 290 6.88 -16.97 21.79
N ARG A 291 7.78 -16.03 21.46
CA ARG A 291 9.23 -16.27 21.28
C ARG A 291 9.99 -16.06 22.59
N GLU A 292 9.89 -17.01 23.52
CA GLU A 292 10.49 -16.91 24.87
C GLU A 292 12.00 -16.63 24.87
N ALA A 293 12.76 -17.25 23.95
CA ALA A 293 14.19 -17.04 23.84
C ALA A 293 14.55 -15.59 23.49
N LEU A 294 13.77 -14.93 22.61
CA LEU A 294 13.98 -13.53 22.26
C LEU A 294 13.64 -12.61 23.43
N LEU A 295 12.56 -12.90 24.17
CA LEU A 295 12.20 -12.11 25.36
C LEU A 295 13.30 -12.14 26.41
N HIS A 296 13.89 -13.31 26.64
CA HIS A 296 15.03 -13.44 27.54
C HIS A 296 16.22 -12.63 27.05
N TRP A 297 16.57 -12.77 25.77
CA TRP A 297 17.67 -12.03 25.16
C TRP A 297 17.47 -10.51 25.29
N PHE A 298 16.29 -9.97 24.94
CA PHE A 298 15.99 -8.54 25.07
C PHE A 298 16.12 -8.06 26.53
N ALA A 299 15.64 -8.85 27.50
CA ALA A 299 15.78 -8.53 28.92
C ALA A 299 17.26 -8.50 29.37
N GLU A 300 18.09 -9.42 28.89
CA GLU A 300 19.54 -9.42 29.15
C GLU A 300 20.24 -8.20 28.53
N GLN A 301 19.76 -7.71 27.40
CA GLN A 301 20.23 -6.46 26.78
C GLN A 301 19.68 -5.20 27.47
N GLY A 302 18.77 -5.33 28.45
CA GLY A 302 18.14 -4.20 29.13
C GLY A 302 17.06 -3.49 28.31
N ILE A 303 16.55 -4.13 27.25
CA ILE A 303 15.54 -3.57 26.34
C ILE A 303 14.15 -3.94 26.87
N ALA A 304 13.38 -2.92 27.28
CA ALA A 304 12.04 -3.11 27.82
C ALA A 304 10.95 -3.14 26.74
N GLU A 305 9.81 -3.73 27.06
CA GLU A 305 8.61 -3.65 26.23
C GLU A 305 8.08 -2.21 26.20
N ARG A 306 7.76 -1.74 24.99
CA ARG A 306 7.13 -0.44 24.76
C ARG A 306 6.07 -0.60 23.68
N GLN A 307 4.89 -0.02 23.95
CA GLN A 307 3.78 0.04 23.01
C GLN A 307 3.15 1.42 23.08
N LEU A 308 2.61 1.91 21.97
CA LEU A 308 1.76 3.11 21.97
C LEU A 308 0.47 2.82 22.73
N ASP A 309 0.06 3.80 23.54
CA ASP A 309 -1.29 3.83 24.08
C ASP A 309 -2.25 4.08 22.90
N GLN A 310 -3.23 3.20 22.72
CA GLN A 310 -4.34 3.38 21.79
C GLN A 310 -5.57 3.79 22.58
#